data_AF-J9EPA3-F1
#
_entry.id   AF-J9EPA3-F1
#
_cell.length_a   1.000
_cell.length_b   1.000
_cell.length_c   1.000
_cell.angle_alpha   90.00
_cell.angle_beta   90.00
_cell.angle_gamma   90.00
#
_symmetry.space_group_name_H-M   'P 1'
#
loop_
_entity.id
_entity.type
_entity.pdbx_description
1 polymer ?
#
loop_
_entity_poly.entity_id
_entity_poly.type
_entity_poly.pdbx_seq_one_letter_code
_entity_poly.pdbx_strand_id
1 'polypeptide(L)'
;MLLFILVTTGLWTSLQAALTEFSGFHCMMRHSMRMNRIVHGKPQETSPPFEFHFMDAKGYETRYYEPGKIYTIRLIGFAHFRGLLLQGRLANENGFLLGSLKGGRFIENESWETFGIRIQDCDPNGSGLQDS
;
A
#
# COMPACT_ATOMS: atom_id res chain seq x y z
N MET A 1 9.91 1.03 40.40
CA MET A 1 9.14 2.04 39.63
C MET A 1 9.57 2.16 38.18
N LEU A 2 10.85 2.37 37.86
CA LEU A 2 11.31 2.57 36.48
C LEU A 2 10.98 1.40 35.53
N LEU A 3 11.15 0.16 36.00
CA LEU A 3 10.83 -1.05 35.24
C LEU A 3 9.33 -1.15 34.93
N PHE A 4 8.48 -0.80 35.89
CA PHE A 4 7.03 -0.82 35.71
C PHE A 4 6.59 0.22 34.66
N ILE A 5 7.19 1.42 34.68
CA ILE A 5 6.95 2.46 33.67
C ILE A 5 7.43 2.01 32.28
N LEU A 6 8.61 1.38 32.19
CA LEU A 6 9.13 0.85 30.92
C LEU A 6 8.24 -0.26 30.35
N VAL A 7 7.73 -1.16 31.20
CA VAL A 7 6.84 -2.24 30.77
C VAL A 7 5.49 -1.70 30.32
N THR A 8 4.86 -0.78 31.07
CA THR A 8 3.55 -0.22 30.71
C THR A 8 3.63 0.62 29.44
N THR A 9 4.70 1.42 29.28
CA THR A 9 4.92 2.20 28.06
C THR A 9 5.18 1.31 26.85
N GLY A 10 5.98 0.25 27.00
CA GLY A 10 6.22 -0.73 25.93
C GLY A 10 4.97 -1.53 25.52
N LEU A 11 4.13 -1.90 26.49
CA LEU A 11 2.84 -2.56 26.21
C LEU A 11 1.89 -1.62 25.45
N TRP A 12 1.84 -0.36 25.88
CA TRP A 12 0.99 0.66 25.27
C TRP A 12 1.38 0.95 23.82
N THR A 13 2.67 1.10 23.53
CA THR A 13 3.16 1.33 22.16
C THR A 13 2.89 0.13 21.26
N SER A 14 3.07 -1.09 21.79
CA SER A 14 2.77 -2.33 21.05
C SER A 14 1.28 -2.45 20.72
N LEU A 15 0.41 -2.10 21.67
CA LEU A 15 -1.04 -2.10 21.47
C LEU A 15 -1.45 -1.05 20.43
N GLN A 16 -0.88 0.16 20.48
CA GLN A 16 -1.15 1.18 19.48
C GLN A 16 -0.65 0.79 18.09
N ALA A 17 0.52 0.16 17.98
CA ALA A 17 1.03 -0.35 16.70
C ALA A 17 0.10 -1.43 16.13
N ALA A 18 -0.33 -2.38 16.96
CA ALA A 18 -1.28 -3.41 16.55
C ALA A 18 -2.61 -2.79 16.07
N LEU A 19 -3.21 -1.88 16.85
CA LEU A 19 -4.46 -1.21 16.47
C LEU A 19 -4.31 -0.42 15.16
N THR A 20 -3.18 0.25 14.96
CA THR A 20 -2.87 0.99 13.72
C THR A 20 -2.73 0.06 12.52
N GLU A 21 -2.15 -1.14 12.70
CA GLU A 21 -2.06 -2.14 11.64
C GLU A 21 -3.42 -2.77 11.30
N PHE A 22 -4.31 -2.96 12.29
CA PHE A 22 -5.65 -3.50 12.09
C PHE A 22 -6.63 -2.50 11.45
N SER A 23 -6.40 -1.19 11.61
CA SER A 23 -7.20 -0.14 10.95
C SER A 23 -6.78 0.16 9.51
N GLY A 24 -5.89 -0.66 8.91
CA GLY A 24 -5.44 -0.48 7.54
C GLY A 24 -4.63 0.81 7.30
N PHE A 25 -4.49 1.17 6.02
CA PHE A 25 -3.78 2.39 5.63
C PHE A 25 -4.71 3.61 5.77
N HIS A 26 -4.27 4.64 6.50
CA HIS A 26 -5.03 5.89 6.64
C HIS A 26 -4.94 6.77 5.39
N CYS A 27 -5.95 7.63 5.19
CA CYS A 27 -6.05 8.53 4.04
C CYS A 27 -4.89 9.52 3.89
N MET A 28 -4.23 9.89 5.00
CA MET A 28 -3.00 10.70 4.96
C MET A 28 -1.86 10.01 4.19
N MET A 29 -1.90 8.67 4.06
CA MET A 29 -0.91 7.90 3.31
C MET A 29 -1.20 7.87 1.80
N ARG A 30 -2.42 8.22 1.35
CA ARG A 30 -2.80 8.22 -0.07
C ARG A 30 -1.88 9.09 -0.95
N HIS A 31 -1.44 10.23 -0.42
CA HIS A 31 -0.60 11.17 -1.18
C HIS A 31 0.90 10.97 -0.98
N SER A 32 1.32 10.45 0.15
CA SER A 32 2.74 10.30 0.46
C SER A 32 3.26 8.89 0.17
N MET A 33 2.40 7.87 0.24
CA MET A 33 2.76 6.45 0.35
C MET A 33 3.76 6.18 1.49
N ARG A 34 3.95 7.15 2.39
CA ARG A 34 4.93 7.07 3.48
C ARG A 34 4.25 6.45 4.67
N MET A 35 4.73 5.26 5.01
CA MET A 35 4.33 4.57 6.23
C MET A 35 4.96 5.24 7.46
N ASN A 36 4.28 5.16 8.60
CA ASN A 36 4.79 5.65 9.87
C ASN A 36 6.04 4.84 10.28
N ARG A 37 7.20 5.49 10.35
CA ARG A 37 8.48 4.83 10.67
C ARG A 37 8.56 4.25 12.08
N ILE A 38 7.77 4.78 13.02
CA ILE A 38 7.74 4.25 14.40
C ILE A 38 7.08 2.86 14.40
N VAL A 39 6.05 2.67 13.56
CA VAL A 39 5.31 1.42 13.45
C VAL A 39 5.99 0.46 12.49
N HIS A 40 6.37 0.93 11.29
CA HIS A 40 6.83 0.09 10.19
C HIS A 40 8.35 0.02 10.03
N GLY A 41 9.10 0.71 10.90
CA GLY A 41 10.56 0.75 10.83
C GLY A 41 11.10 1.59 9.67
N LYS A 42 12.38 1.38 9.36
CA LYS A 42 13.05 2.03 8.23
C LYS A 42 12.72 1.30 6.92
N PRO A 43 12.71 2.00 5.77
CA PRO A 43 12.59 1.36 4.47
C PRO A 43 13.64 0.25 4.31
N GLN A 44 13.24 -0.88 3.73
CA GLN A 44 14.21 -1.91 3.35
C GLN A 44 15.11 -1.40 2.23
N GLU A 45 16.41 -1.67 2.37
CA GLU A 45 17.43 -1.37 1.36
C GLU A 45 17.84 -2.61 0.54
N THR A 46 17.43 -3.80 1.00
CA THR A 46 17.63 -5.06 0.31
C THR A 46 16.57 -5.30 -0.75
N SER A 47 16.83 -6.24 -1.66
CA SER A 47 15.82 -6.71 -2.61
C SER A 47 14.53 -7.12 -1.88
N PRO A 48 13.36 -6.69 -2.36
CA PRO A 48 12.10 -7.03 -1.72
C PRO A 48 11.87 -8.55 -1.77
N PRO A 49 11.25 -9.15 -0.74
CA PRO A 49 10.93 -10.57 -0.71
C PRO A 49 9.66 -10.87 -1.54
N PHE A 50 9.49 -10.17 -2.66
CA PHE A 50 8.38 -10.34 -3.59
C PHE A 50 8.77 -9.89 -5.00
N GLU A 51 8.10 -10.47 -5.97
CA GLU A 51 8.18 -10.16 -7.39
C GLU A 51 6.93 -9.40 -7.83
N PHE A 52 7.11 -8.39 -8.69
CA PHE A 52 6.04 -7.51 -9.16
C PHE A 52 6.12 -7.34 -10.68
N HIS A 53 5.15 -7.91 -11.38
CA HIS A 53 5.12 -7.96 -12.85
C HIS A 53 3.84 -7.38 -13.42
N PHE A 54 3.94 -6.85 -14.64
CA PHE A 54 2.79 -6.47 -15.45
C PHE A 54 2.62 -7.47 -16.58
N MET A 55 1.42 -8.04 -16.69
CA MET A 55 1.06 -8.98 -17.74
C MET A 55 0.11 -8.30 -18.73
N ASP A 56 0.33 -8.51 -20.01
CA ASP A 56 -0.58 -8.08 -21.07
C ASP A 56 -1.86 -8.94 -21.12
N ALA A 57 -2.78 -8.60 -22.01
CA ALA A 57 -4.04 -9.32 -22.18
C ALA A 57 -3.86 -10.78 -22.65
N LYS A 58 -2.68 -11.16 -23.15
CA LYS A 58 -2.35 -12.53 -23.57
C LYS A 58 -1.65 -13.31 -22.45
N GLY A 59 -1.38 -12.66 -21.31
CA GLY A 59 -0.69 -13.27 -20.17
C GLY A 59 0.84 -13.27 -20.30
N TYR A 60 1.42 -12.47 -21.19
CA TYR A 60 2.87 -12.29 -21.29
C TYR A 60 3.32 -11.09 -20.48
N GLU A 61 4.49 -11.21 -19.85
CA GLU A 61 5.10 -10.09 -19.14
C GLU A 61 5.45 -8.96 -20.11
N THR A 62 5.13 -7.72 -19.73
CA THR A 62 5.44 -6.52 -20.52
C THR A 62 6.13 -5.47 -19.67
N ARG A 63 7.03 -4.72 -20.31
CA ARG A 63 7.76 -3.59 -19.71
C ARG A 63 7.20 -2.23 -20.15
N TYR A 64 6.31 -2.22 -21.14
CA TYR A 64 5.77 -1.00 -21.72
C TYR A 64 4.25 -1.05 -21.74
N TYR A 65 3.64 0.09 -21.45
CA TYR A 65 2.20 0.26 -21.53
C TYR A 65 1.82 0.94 -22.85
N GLU A 66 0.63 0.61 -23.32
CA GLU A 66 -0.04 1.28 -24.42
C GLU A 66 -1.28 1.99 -23.87
N PRO A 67 -1.57 3.23 -24.29
CA PRO A 67 -2.76 3.96 -23.87
C PRO A 67 -4.05 3.16 -24.11
N GLY A 68 -4.89 3.07 -23.08
CA GLY A 68 -6.20 2.41 -23.15
C GLY A 68 -6.19 0.88 -23.06
N LYS A 69 -5.01 0.24 -22.94
CA LYS A 69 -4.92 -1.21 -22.71
C LYS A 69 -5.08 -1.55 -21.23
N ILE A 70 -5.61 -2.74 -20.98
CA ILE A 70 -5.76 -3.32 -19.64
C ILE A 70 -4.61 -4.30 -19.41
N TYR A 71 -4.03 -4.22 -18.21
CA TYR A 71 -2.93 -5.07 -17.78
C TYR A 71 -3.30 -5.75 -16.47
N THR A 72 -2.75 -6.95 -16.26
CA THR A 72 -2.86 -7.67 -14.98
C THR A 72 -1.58 -7.46 -14.19
N ILE A 73 -1.72 -7.02 -12.94
CA ILE A 73 -0.60 -6.95 -12.00
C ILE A 73 -0.45 -8.30 -11.32
N ARG A 74 0.74 -8.88 -11.39
CA ARG A 74 1.08 -10.13 -10.71
C ARG A 74 2.07 -9.82 -9.58
N LEU A 75 1.65 -10.09 -8.35
CA LEU A 75 2.49 -10.01 -7.14
C LEU A 75 2.75 -11.43 -6.61
N ILE A 76 4.01 -11.81 -6.49
CA ILE A 76 4.43 -13.12 -5.97
C ILE A 76 5.25 -12.88 -4.72
N GLY A 77 4.73 -13.25 -3.54
CA GLY A 77 5.45 -13.11 -2.27
C GLY A 77 6.26 -14.36 -1.93
N PHE A 78 7.54 -14.17 -1.59
CA PHE A 78 8.42 -15.22 -1.04
C PHE A 78 8.51 -15.18 0.49
N ALA A 79 7.97 -14.12 1.09
CA ALA A 79 7.70 -13.99 2.51
C ALA A 79 6.27 -13.48 2.72
N HIS A 80 5.68 -13.82 3.87
CA HIS A 80 4.35 -13.33 4.23
C HIS A 80 4.37 -11.81 4.44
N PHE A 81 3.49 -11.09 3.75
CA PHE A 81 3.19 -9.68 4.03
C PHE A 81 1.76 -9.55 4.55
N ARG A 82 1.53 -8.61 5.47
CA ARG A 82 0.22 -8.40 6.13
C ARG A 82 -0.75 -7.56 5.30
N GLY A 83 -0.22 -6.72 4.42
CA GLY A 83 -1.01 -5.83 3.59
C GLY A 83 -0.14 -5.20 2.51
N LEU A 84 -0.80 -4.62 1.50
CA LEU A 84 -0.15 -3.96 0.38
C LEU A 84 -0.89 -2.65 0.07
N LEU A 85 -0.13 -1.63 -0.33
CA LEU A 85 -0.67 -0.37 -0.84
C LEU A 85 -0.09 -0.14 -2.24
N LEU A 86 -0.95 -0.12 -3.25
CA LEU A 86 -0.56 0.11 -4.65
C LEU A 86 -1.15 1.42 -5.15
N GLN A 87 -0.33 2.18 -5.88
CA GLN A 87 -0.73 3.44 -6.45
C GLN A 87 -0.06 3.68 -7.81
N GLY A 88 -0.87 3.92 -8.84
CA GLY A 88 -0.39 4.44 -10.12
C GLY A 88 -0.14 5.95 -10.03
N ARG A 89 1.08 6.38 -10.37
CA ARG A 89 1.46 7.81 -10.43
C ARG A 89 1.99 8.17 -11.81
N LEU A 90 1.74 9.41 -12.20
CA LEU A 90 2.35 9.97 -13.39
C LEU A 90 3.81 10.32 -13.09
N ALA A 91 4.71 9.90 -13.97
CA ALA A 91 6.12 10.24 -13.92
C ALA A 91 6.58 10.81 -15.27
N ASN A 92 7.63 11.60 -15.26
CA ASN A 92 8.30 12.02 -16.49
C ASN A 92 9.19 10.91 -17.05
N GLU A 93 9.82 11.17 -18.20
CA GLU A 93 10.68 10.21 -18.91
C GLU A 93 11.88 9.73 -18.07
N ASN A 94 12.32 10.53 -17.11
CA ASN A 94 13.40 10.21 -16.18
C ASN A 94 12.92 9.51 -14.89
N GLY A 95 11.62 9.22 -14.78
CA GLY A 95 11.02 8.57 -13.61
C GLY A 95 10.70 9.50 -12.44
N PHE A 96 10.83 10.82 -12.58
CA PHE A 96 10.41 11.76 -11.55
C PHE A 96 8.90 11.93 -11.53
N LEU A 97 8.31 11.85 -10.34
CA LEU A 97 6.87 12.00 -10.13
C LEU A 97 6.39 13.42 -10.50
N LEU A 98 5.33 13.49 -11.29
CA LEU A 98 4.69 14.74 -11.68
C LEU A 98 3.61 15.13 -10.66
N GLY A 99 4.06 15.75 -9.55
CA GLY A 99 3.19 16.20 -8.47
C GLY A 99 2.39 15.07 -7.82
N SER A 100 1.09 15.30 -7.60
CA SER A 100 0.14 14.33 -7.04
C SER A 100 -0.72 13.63 -8.09
N LEU A 101 -0.35 13.74 -9.38
CA LEU A 101 -1.14 13.22 -10.49
C LEU A 101 -1.18 11.68 -10.48
N LYS A 102 -2.40 11.14 -10.52
CA LYS A 102 -2.63 9.70 -10.63
C LYS A 102 -2.39 9.24 -12.06
N GLY A 103 -1.71 8.10 -12.21
CA GLY A 103 -1.48 7.45 -13.48
C GLY A 103 -2.40 6.24 -13.65
N GLY A 104 -3.20 6.22 -14.72
CA GLY A 104 -4.11 5.11 -15.01
C GLY A 104 -5.24 4.94 -13.99
N ARG A 105 -5.91 3.77 -14.05
CA ARG A 105 -6.95 3.36 -13.09
C ARG A 105 -6.83 1.86 -12.82
N PHE A 106 -7.09 1.47 -11.58
CA PHE A 106 -7.32 0.06 -11.27
C PHE A 106 -8.76 -0.32 -11.62
N ILE A 107 -8.96 -1.58 -12.01
CA ILE A 107 -10.27 -2.11 -12.38
C ILE A 107 -10.64 -3.15 -11.33
N GLU A 108 -11.66 -2.83 -10.53
CA GLU A 108 -12.21 -3.74 -9.54
C GLU A 108 -12.88 -4.93 -10.23
N ASN A 109 -12.79 -6.11 -9.61
CA ASN A 109 -13.55 -7.28 -10.01
C ASN A 109 -14.07 -8.03 -8.78
N GLU A 110 -14.98 -8.98 -8.98
CA GLU A 110 -15.65 -9.74 -7.90
C GLU A 110 -14.67 -10.47 -6.98
N SER A 111 -13.49 -10.86 -7.49
CA SER A 111 -12.48 -11.56 -6.69
C SER A 111 -11.77 -10.65 -5.68
N TRP A 112 -11.85 -9.33 -5.83
CA TRP A 112 -11.19 -8.39 -4.92
C TRP A 112 -11.66 -8.55 -3.48
N GLU A 113 -12.98 -8.69 -3.28
CA GLU A 113 -13.57 -8.93 -1.96
C GLU A 113 -13.03 -10.22 -1.34
N THR A 114 -12.94 -11.29 -2.13
CA THR A 114 -12.39 -12.58 -1.68
C THR A 114 -10.93 -12.46 -1.23
N PHE A 115 -10.14 -11.61 -1.88
CA PHE A 115 -8.73 -11.38 -1.56
C PHE A 115 -8.50 -10.22 -0.57
N GLY A 116 -9.57 -9.60 -0.04
CA GLY A 116 -9.45 -8.45 0.86
C GLY A 116 -8.81 -7.22 0.21
N ILE A 117 -8.89 -7.10 -1.12
CA ILE A 117 -8.39 -5.96 -1.87
C ILE A 117 -9.52 -4.93 -1.97
N ARG A 118 -9.22 -3.66 -1.66
CA ARG A 118 -10.17 -2.56 -1.77
C ARG A 118 -9.49 -1.31 -2.33
N ILE A 119 -10.22 -0.50 -3.08
CA ILE A 119 -9.79 0.86 -3.37
C ILE A 119 -9.90 1.66 -2.07
N GLN A 120 -8.83 2.35 -1.71
CA GLN A 120 -8.87 3.30 -0.60
C GLN A 120 -9.65 4.54 -1.02
N ASP A 121 -10.94 4.56 -0.70
CA ASP A 121 -11.73 5.77 -0.77
C ASP A 121 -11.45 6.65 0.45
N CYS A 122 -11.27 7.94 0.21
CA CYS A 122 -10.95 8.90 1.26
C CYS A 122 -11.89 10.06 1.03
N ASP A 123 -13.06 9.98 1.63
CA ASP A 123 -14.03 11.07 1.60
C ASP A 123 -13.60 12.13 2.63
N PRO A 124 -13.24 13.35 2.20
CA PRO A 124 -12.92 14.42 3.15
C PRO A 124 -14.11 14.81 4.05
N ASN A 125 -15.34 14.40 3.72
CA ASN A 125 -16.54 14.60 4.52
C ASN A 125 -17.01 13.32 5.24
N GLY A 126 -16.29 12.21 5.08
CA GLY A 126 -16.60 10.95 5.73
C GLY A 126 -16.34 11.03 7.22
N SER A 127 -17.23 10.46 8.04
CA SER A 127 -16.94 10.25 9.46
C SER A 127 -15.73 9.33 9.54
N GLY A 128 -14.66 9.71 10.26
CA GLY A 128 -13.38 8.98 10.33
C GLY A 128 -13.43 7.51 10.77
N LEU A 129 -14.61 6.97 11.04
CA LEU A 129 -14.88 5.54 11.19
C LEU A 129 -14.91 4.76 9.86
N GLN A 130 -15.08 5.45 8.72
CA GLN A 130 -15.15 4.84 7.38
C GLN A 130 -13.79 4.79 6.66
N ASP A 131 -12.76 5.47 7.21
CA ASP A 131 -11.41 5.58 6.64
C ASP A 131 -10.44 4.49 7.18
N SER A 132 -10.97 3.41 7.76
CA SER A 132 -10.19 2.30 8.35
C SER A 132 -10.50 0.94 7.73
#